data_AF-A0A976CA99-F1
#
_entry.id   AF-A0A976CA99-F1
#
_cell.length_a   1.000
_cell.length_b   1.000
_cell.length_c   1.000
_cell.angle_alpha   90.00
_cell.angle_beta   90.00
_cell.angle_gamma   90.00
#
_symmetry.space_group_name_H-M   'P 1'
#
loop_
_entity.id
_entity.type
_entity.pdbx_description
1 polymer ?
#
loop_
_entity_poly.entity_id
_entity_poly.type
_entity_poly.pdbx_seq_one_letter_code
_entity_poly.pdbx_strand_id
1 'polypeptide(L)'
;MLLHAQSKDASVIGAEINATHDGSYAMLHIAAGHDSDALKTQLQQSVPNTNFLHNVSHEDGTHLLILQSSLTPDALKNSLNQAGCTLAEPEAGKEEFHPWKWRGFSSIVGQSLQLVSSFTSVPKNADTNSIFCFAVLNIAASTINIAFGDQHKEDKHRLNYIKQNINDALTPYVENPNELPDLKCNSLDARKAEMQEPTLGEKLYETARHYSVTVGEVALRTLGSASLVFPAVKLKNAIPFMQQGDFLGAFNAAKNDNPISIQAGIMMLTGKFLSMTAKEPDPYNPQPASILDQFRENVAFKASSVVEFGASSYMMADRLNFVDAEDRKNNINDKKLVKIKAFGKEFDRDYFGGTGHGVFNAGYVVRLGAPFGSLEVDMKHVYAYVSDALMHVPEEQLPKVLLATAAGLKDHFSDSNISMIEIYTGIVEDLRNHHQVDIANLSTNNTPITDIPNITIHQVQRQGTAHAQAPALAMAH
;
A
#
# COMPACT_ATOMS: atom_id res chain seq x y z
N MET A 1 -4.60 4.07 -18.93
CA MET A 1 -5.86 4.86 -18.99
C MET A 1 -7.00 3.91 -19.29
N LEU A 2 -7.94 3.74 -18.35
CA LEU A 2 -9.14 2.93 -18.54
C LEU A 2 -10.29 3.82 -19.02
N LEU A 3 -11.05 3.37 -20.02
CA LEU A 3 -12.15 4.09 -20.63
C LEU A 3 -13.38 3.20 -20.75
N HIS A 4 -14.56 3.77 -20.56
CA HIS A 4 -15.84 3.11 -20.74
C HIS A 4 -16.64 3.76 -21.86
N ALA A 5 -17.46 2.97 -22.53
CA ALA A 5 -18.42 3.48 -23.50
C ALA A 5 -19.45 4.40 -22.84
N GLN A 6 -19.78 5.51 -23.49
CA GLN A 6 -20.86 6.41 -23.05
C GLN A 6 -22.26 5.91 -23.45
N SER A 7 -22.35 4.95 -24.37
CA SER A 7 -23.61 4.41 -24.89
C SER A 7 -23.68 2.90 -24.73
N LYS A 8 -24.89 2.38 -24.45
CA LYS A 8 -25.17 0.94 -24.39
C LYS A 8 -25.14 0.26 -25.76
N ASP A 9 -25.33 1.03 -26.83
CA ASP A 9 -25.33 0.54 -28.22
C ASP A 9 -23.94 0.71 -28.89
N ALA A 10 -22.91 1.03 -28.11
CA ALA A 10 -21.57 1.23 -28.63
C ALA A 10 -20.96 -0.11 -29.07
N SER A 11 -20.35 -0.13 -30.26
CA SER A 11 -19.58 -1.27 -30.74
C SER A 11 -18.38 -1.58 -29.84
N VAL A 12 -17.76 -0.54 -29.29
CA VAL A 12 -16.70 -0.64 -28.28
C VAL A 12 -17.31 -0.33 -26.91
N ILE A 13 -17.32 -1.31 -26.01
CA ILE A 13 -17.89 -1.20 -24.65
C ILE A 13 -16.88 -0.69 -23.62
N GLY A 14 -15.59 -0.82 -23.93
CA GLY A 14 -14.50 -0.31 -23.10
C GLY A 14 -13.19 -0.28 -23.86
N ALA A 15 -12.26 0.52 -23.38
CA ALA A 15 -10.91 0.58 -23.92
C ALA A 15 -9.89 0.77 -22.81
N GLU A 16 -8.77 0.08 -22.90
CA GLU A 16 -7.60 0.31 -22.06
C GLU A 16 -6.47 0.84 -22.95
N ILE A 17 -5.92 2.01 -22.62
CA ILE A 17 -4.83 2.63 -23.39
C ILE A 17 -3.62 2.80 -22.48
N ASN A 18 -2.46 2.29 -22.90
CA ASN A 18 -1.20 2.45 -22.18
C ASN A 18 -0.15 3.15 -23.04
N ALA A 19 0.63 4.02 -22.40
CA ALA A 19 1.74 4.69 -23.07
C ALA A 19 2.92 3.74 -23.25
N THR A 20 3.74 4.00 -24.26
CA THR A 20 5.00 3.31 -24.53
C THR A 20 6.05 4.31 -24.98
N HIS A 21 7.31 3.86 -25.09
CA HIS A 21 8.41 4.70 -25.55
C HIS A 21 8.16 5.37 -26.93
N ASP A 22 7.45 4.70 -27.83
CA ASP A 22 7.24 5.11 -29.23
C ASP A 22 5.78 5.42 -29.60
N GLY A 23 4.88 5.48 -28.62
CA GLY A 23 3.47 5.75 -28.85
C GLY A 23 2.57 5.17 -27.76
N SER A 24 1.53 4.44 -28.16
CA SER A 24 0.57 3.82 -27.25
C SER A 24 0.09 2.46 -27.76
N TYR A 25 -0.25 1.59 -26.81
CA TYR A 25 -1.05 0.40 -27.08
C TYR A 25 -2.48 0.64 -26.61
N ALA A 26 -3.46 0.12 -27.34
CA ALA A 26 -4.84 0.09 -26.90
C ALA A 26 -5.44 -1.31 -27.03
N MET A 27 -6.23 -1.67 -26.04
CA MET A 27 -7.06 -2.85 -25.99
C MET A 27 -8.52 -2.41 -26.04
N LEU A 28 -9.23 -2.73 -27.11
CA LEU A 28 -10.63 -2.38 -27.32
C LEU A 28 -11.48 -3.62 -27.05
N HIS A 29 -12.42 -3.48 -26.11
CA HIS A 29 -13.43 -4.49 -25.83
C HIS A 29 -14.66 -4.22 -26.69
N ILE A 30 -15.00 -5.16 -27.55
CA ILE A 30 -16.07 -5.04 -28.54
C ILE A 30 -17.28 -5.84 -28.05
N ALA A 31 -18.46 -5.21 -28.06
CA ALA A 31 -19.72 -5.85 -27.65
C ALA A 31 -20.05 -7.07 -28.52
N ALA A 32 -20.74 -8.05 -27.91
CA ALA A 32 -21.23 -9.20 -28.63
C ALA A 32 -22.19 -8.80 -29.76
N GLY A 33 -22.04 -9.44 -30.92
CA GLY A 33 -22.85 -9.18 -32.11
C GLY A 33 -22.38 -8.02 -32.99
N HIS A 34 -21.28 -7.36 -32.66
CA HIS A 34 -20.63 -6.38 -33.53
C HIS A 34 -19.51 -7.03 -34.36
N ASP A 35 -19.39 -6.61 -35.63
CA ASP A 35 -18.35 -7.08 -36.54
C ASP A 35 -17.00 -6.41 -36.23
N SER A 36 -16.10 -7.18 -35.62
CA SER A 36 -14.76 -6.72 -35.23
C SER A 36 -13.86 -6.40 -36.43
N ASP A 37 -14.05 -7.08 -37.58
CA ASP A 37 -13.27 -6.82 -38.80
C ASP A 37 -13.76 -5.55 -39.51
N ALA A 38 -15.07 -5.28 -39.49
CA ALA A 38 -15.62 -4.02 -39.95
C ALA A 38 -15.11 -2.85 -39.10
N LEU A 39 -15.10 -2.99 -37.77
CA LEU A 39 -14.54 -1.99 -36.85
C LEU A 39 -13.03 -1.80 -37.10
N LYS A 40 -12.26 -2.88 -37.24
CA LYS A 40 -10.83 -2.83 -37.59
C LYS A 40 -10.61 -2.03 -38.87
N THR A 41 -11.37 -2.32 -39.93
CA THR A 41 -11.28 -1.61 -41.22
C THR A 41 -11.59 -0.11 -41.06
N GLN A 42 -12.65 0.23 -40.32
CA GLN A 42 -13.02 1.62 -40.02
C GLN A 42 -11.91 2.35 -39.26
N LEU A 43 -11.33 1.70 -38.24
CA LEU A 43 -10.25 2.28 -37.44
C LEU A 43 -8.97 2.43 -38.26
N GLN A 44 -8.63 1.49 -39.15
CA GLN A 44 -7.49 1.62 -40.07
C GLN A 44 -7.61 2.85 -40.99
N GLN A 45 -8.83 3.20 -41.39
CA GLN A 45 -9.10 4.37 -42.23
C GLN A 45 -9.10 5.68 -41.45
N SER A 46 -9.52 5.62 -40.18
CA SER A 46 -9.83 6.82 -39.38
C SER A 46 -8.74 7.19 -38.37
N VAL A 47 -7.91 6.22 -37.94
CA VAL A 47 -6.88 6.39 -36.92
C VAL A 47 -5.51 6.19 -37.57
N PRO A 48 -4.79 7.28 -37.89
CA PRO A 48 -3.51 7.19 -38.60
C PRO A 48 -2.45 6.46 -37.78
N ASN A 49 -1.48 5.86 -38.47
CA ASN A 49 -0.31 5.18 -37.88
C ASN A 49 -0.70 4.10 -36.86
N THR A 50 -1.74 3.32 -37.16
CA THR A 50 -2.23 2.25 -36.30
C THR A 50 -1.92 0.88 -36.89
N ASN A 51 -1.25 0.04 -36.12
CA ASN A 51 -0.98 -1.36 -36.42
C ASN A 51 -1.89 -2.24 -35.56
N PHE A 52 -2.68 -3.11 -36.18
CA PHE A 52 -3.54 -4.05 -35.45
C PHE A 52 -2.78 -5.34 -35.18
N LEU A 53 -2.64 -5.68 -33.91
CA LEU A 53 -1.83 -6.81 -33.43
C LEU A 53 -2.66 -8.06 -33.26
N HIS A 54 -3.82 -7.94 -32.61
CA HIS A 54 -4.69 -9.08 -32.27
C HIS A 54 -6.15 -8.75 -32.54
N ASN A 55 -6.87 -9.70 -33.14
CA ASN A 55 -8.32 -9.76 -33.13
C ASN A 55 -8.72 -11.12 -32.57
N VAL A 56 -9.40 -11.12 -31.43
CA VAL A 56 -9.73 -12.30 -30.64
C VAL A 56 -11.22 -12.34 -30.43
N SER A 57 -11.81 -13.52 -30.61
CA SER A 57 -13.23 -13.74 -30.32
C SER A 57 -13.36 -14.58 -29.05
N HIS A 58 -14.21 -14.15 -28.13
CA HIS A 58 -14.54 -14.90 -26.91
C HIS A 58 -15.79 -15.79 -27.14
N GLU A 59 -15.96 -16.81 -26.29
CA GLU A 59 -17.10 -17.73 -26.36
C GLU A 59 -18.46 -17.04 -26.16
N ASP A 60 -18.48 -15.93 -25.42
CA ASP A 60 -19.68 -15.11 -25.19
C ASP A 60 -20.04 -14.19 -26.37
N GLY A 61 -19.27 -14.27 -27.45
CA GLY A 61 -19.44 -13.47 -28.66
C GLY A 61 -18.82 -12.08 -28.59
N THR A 62 -18.21 -11.68 -27.47
CA THR A 62 -17.43 -10.43 -27.40
C THR A 62 -16.10 -10.58 -28.14
N HIS A 63 -15.50 -9.45 -28.54
CA HIS A 63 -14.19 -9.46 -29.18
C HIS A 63 -13.19 -8.56 -28.47
N LEU A 64 -11.92 -8.93 -28.55
CA LEU A 64 -10.80 -8.12 -28.07
C LEU A 64 -9.93 -7.72 -29.26
N LEU A 65 -9.78 -6.41 -29.47
CA LEU A 65 -8.95 -5.85 -30.53
C LEU A 65 -7.77 -5.10 -29.90
N ILE A 66 -6.55 -5.55 -30.18
CA ILE A 66 -5.33 -4.91 -29.69
C ILE A 66 -4.65 -4.20 -30.85
N LEU A 67 -4.31 -2.93 -30.63
CA LEU A 67 -3.62 -2.10 -31.60
C LEU A 67 -2.44 -1.37 -30.95
N GLN A 68 -1.44 -1.08 -31.75
CA GLN A 68 -0.33 -0.19 -31.45
C GLN A 68 -0.47 1.06 -32.34
N SER A 69 -0.24 2.23 -31.78
CA SER A 69 -0.24 3.49 -32.51
C SER A 69 0.95 4.34 -32.11
N SER A 70 1.50 5.14 -33.02
CA SER A 70 2.53 6.14 -32.67
C SER A 70 1.97 7.38 -31.95
N LEU A 71 0.65 7.44 -31.79
CA LEU A 71 -0.03 8.52 -31.07
C LEU A 71 0.16 8.40 -29.56
N THR A 72 0.14 9.54 -28.86
CA THR A 72 0.06 9.57 -27.39
C THR A 72 -1.31 9.05 -26.92
N PRO A 73 -1.46 8.63 -25.64
CA PRO A 73 -2.73 8.07 -25.17
C PRO A 73 -3.93 9.00 -25.39
N ASP A 74 -3.77 10.30 -25.14
CA ASP A 74 -4.82 11.31 -25.34
C ASP A 74 -5.15 11.52 -26.82
N ALA A 75 -4.12 11.56 -27.68
CA ALA A 75 -4.31 11.69 -29.12
C ALA A 75 -5.03 10.46 -29.69
N LEU A 76 -4.63 9.26 -29.25
CA LEU A 76 -5.27 8.01 -29.64
C LEU A 76 -6.73 7.95 -29.17
N LYS A 77 -7.02 8.30 -27.91
CA LYS A 77 -8.39 8.42 -27.39
C LYS A 77 -9.23 9.38 -28.23
N ASN A 78 -8.69 10.55 -28.58
CA ASN A 78 -9.40 11.53 -29.40
C ASN A 78 -9.67 11.00 -30.82
N SER A 79 -8.69 10.32 -31.43
CA SER A 79 -8.89 9.70 -32.74
C SER A 79 -9.90 8.54 -32.70
N LEU A 80 -9.89 7.70 -31.66
CA LEU A 80 -10.90 6.66 -31.45
C LEU A 80 -12.30 7.26 -31.29
N ASN A 81 -12.43 8.38 -30.57
CA ASN A 81 -13.68 9.10 -30.42
C ASN A 81 -14.17 9.72 -31.74
N GLN A 82 -13.27 10.31 -32.53
CA GLN A 82 -13.58 10.79 -33.88
C GLN A 82 -14.00 9.66 -34.83
N ALA A 83 -13.44 8.47 -34.64
CA ALA A 83 -13.83 7.26 -35.35
C ALA A 83 -15.13 6.62 -34.82
N GLY A 84 -15.79 7.22 -33.82
CA GLY A 84 -17.11 6.78 -33.34
C GLY A 84 -17.10 5.87 -32.10
N CYS A 85 -15.96 5.63 -31.45
CA CYS A 85 -15.89 4.72 -30.28
C CYS A 85 -16.44 5.31 -28.97
N THR A 86 -16.86 6.59 -28.95
CA THR A 86 -17.46 7.33 -27.81
C THR A 86 -17.04 6.85 -26.41
N LEU A 87 -15.74 7.02 -26.12
CA LEU A 87 -15.06 6.60 -24.90
C LEU A 87 -14.94 7.76 -23.92
N ALA A 88 -15.30 7.52 -22.67
CA ALA A 88 -15.08 8.43 -21.55
C ALA A 88 -14.22 7.78 -20.48
N GLU A 89 -13.50 8.61 -19.73
CA GLU A 89 -12.91 8.14 -18.48
C GLU A 89 -14.05 7.77 -17.52
N PRO A 90 -13.89 6.72 -16.70
CA PRO A 90 -14.79 6.50 -15.59
C PRO A 90 -14.91 7.80 -14.78
N GLU A 91 -16.12 8.13 -14.34
CA GLU A 91 -16.29 9.20 -13.36
C GLU A 91 -15.28 8.98 -12.24
N ALA A 92 -14.51 10.02 -11.89
CA ALA A 92 -13.50 9.94 -10.86
C ALA A 92 -14.10 9.21 -9.66
N GLY A 93 -13.64 7.98 -9.44
CA GLY A 93 -14.19 7.12 -8.41
C GLY A 93 -14.14 7.88 -7.08
N LYS A 94 -15.13 7.65 -6.22
CA LYS A 94 -15.02 8.13 -4.83
C LYS A 94 -13.69 7.61 -4.31
N GLU A 95 -12.78 8.51 -3.93
CA GLU A 95 -11.48 8.12 -3.38
C GLU A 95 -11.73 7.05 -2.32
N GLU A 96 -11.14 5.88 -2.52
CA GLU A 96 -11.31 4.79 -1.59
C GLU A 96 -10.79 5.21 -0.22
N PHE A 97 -11.55 4.87 0.82
CA PHE A 97 -11.16 5.18 2.19
C PHE A 97 -9.82 4.51 2.48
N HIS A 98 -8.77 5.32 2.65
CA HIS A 98 -7.43 4.83 2.97
C HIS A 98 -7.15 4.96 4.48
N PRO A 99 -7.16 3.86 5.26
CA PRO A 99 -7.09 3.91 6.72
C PRO A 99 -5.86 4.66 7.23
N TRP A 100 -4.71 4.47 6.60
CA TRP A 100 -3.45 5.09 7.01
C TRP A 100 -3.39 6.60 6.76
N LYS A 101 -4.00 7.10 5.68
CA LYS A 101 -4.14 8.56 5.45
C LYS A 101 -5.04 9.19 6.51
N TRP A 102 -6.17 8.55 6.82
CA TRP A 102 -7.08 9.01 7.89
C TRP A 102 -6.44 8.95 9.27
N ARG A 103 -5.72 7.86 9.59
CA ARG A 103 -4.92 7.71 10.81
C ARG A 103 -3.86 8.81 10.92
N GLY A 104 -3.18 9.12 9.83
CA GLY A 104 -2.18 10.18 9.76
C GLY A 104 -2.80 11.56 9.96
N PHE A 105 -3.91 11.85 9.28
CA PHE A 105 -4.63 13.12 9.39
C PHE A 105 -5.13 13.38 10.81
N SER A 106 -5.87 12.43 11.41
CA SER A 106 -6.36 12.56 12.78
C SER A 106 -5.22 12.71 13.78
N SER A 107 -4.09 12.04 13.52
CA SER A 107 -2.87 12.20 14.31
C SER A 107 -2.31 13.61 14.25
N ILE A 108 -2.16 14.19 13.06
CA ILE A 108 -1.61 15.54 12.91
C ILE A 108 -2.50 16.55 13.63
N VAL A 109 -3.82 16.47 13.44
CA VAL A 109 -4.77 17.37 14.12
C VAL A 109 -4.68 17.19 15.64
N GLY A 110 -4.78 15.96 16.14
CA GLY A 110 -4.73 15.67 17.57
C GLY A 110 -3.42 16.09 18.24
N GLN A 111 -2.29 15.82 17.59
CA GLN A 111 -0.96 16.15 18.13
C GLN A 111 -0.63 17.63 18.01
N SER A 112 -1.16 18.34 17.02
CA SER A 112 -1.06 19.80 16.94
C SER A 112 -1.75 20.47 18.13
N LEU A 113 -2.92 19.95 18.55
CA LEU A 113 -3.60 20.41 19.76
C LEU A 113 -2.77 20.11 21.02
N GLN A 114 -2.12 18.95 21.09
CA GLN A 114 -1.20 18.62 22.19
C GLN A 114 0.05 19.52 22.20
N LEU A 115 0.58 19.93 21.04
CA LEU A 115 1.64 20.93 20.96
C LEU A 115 1.18 22.26 21.52
N VAL A 116 0.00 22.74 21.13
CA VAL A 116 -0.59 23.98 21.67
C VAL A 116 -0.76 23.88 23.18
N SER A 117 -1.27 22.76 23.70
CA SER A 117 -1.30 22.48 25.14
C SER A 117 0.09 22.60 25.76
N SER A 118 1.10 21.96 25.17
CA SER A 118 2.47 22.01 25.70
C SER A 118 3.03 23.42 25.72
N PHE A 119 2.71 24.29 24.75
CA PHE A 119 3.14 25.69 24.71
C PHE A 119 2.35 26.59 25.66
N THR A 120 1.09 26.28 25.94
CA THR A 120 0.23 27.08 26.83
C THR A 120 0.25 26.61 28.29
N SER A 121 0.78 25.41 28.54
CA SER A 121 0.93 24.82 29.88
C SER A 121 1.84 25.65 30.78
N VAL A 122 1.37 25.93 32.00
CA VAL A 122 2.09 26.61 33.08
C VAL A 122 1.89 25.82 34.38
N PRO A 123 2.97 25.44 35.10
CA PRO A 123 4.38 25.70 34.79
C PRO A 123 4.94 24.76 33.71
N LYS A 124 6.00 25.20 33.02
CA LYS A 124 6.82 24.30 32.17
C LYS A 124 7.57 23.33 33.06
N ASN A 125 7.27 22.04 32.92
CA ASN A 125 7.93 20.98 33.69
C ASN A 125 8.37 19.83 32.76
N ALA A 126 8.95 18.78 33.34
CA ALA A 126 9.38 17.61 32.59
C ALA A 126 8.23 16.94 31.83
N ASP A 127 7.01 16.98 32.39
CA ASP A 127 5.80 16.47 31.73
C ASP A 127 5.46 17.25 30.46
N THR A 128 5.50 18.59 30.51
CA THR A 128 5.28 19.44 29.33
C THR A 128 6.27 19.14 28.21
N ASN A 129 7.55 18.93 28.54
CA ASN A 129 8.57 18.57 27.56
C ASN A 129 8.34 17.16 26.98
N SER A 130 7.87 16.23 27.81
CA SER A 130 7.53 14.88 27.34
C SER A 130 6.38 14.89 26.33
N ILE A 131 5.33 15.67 26.59
CA ILE A 131 4.18 15.83 25.68
C ILE A 131 4.62 16.50 24.38
N PHE A 132 5.48 17.53 24.47
CA PHE A 132 6.05 18.18 23.31
C PHE A 132 6.83 17.17 22.43
N CYS A 133 7.76 16.40 23.02
CA CYS A 133 8.53 15.38 22.30
C CYS A 133 7.62 14.30 21.70
N PHE A 134 6.65 13.82 22.47
CA PHE A 134 5.65 12.85 22.01
C PHE A 134 4.90 13.38 20.78
N ALA A 135 4.42 14.62 20.84
CA ALA A 135 3.64 15.22 19.77
C ALA A 135 4.46 15.46 18.49
N VAL A 136 5.68 16.00 18.62
CA VAL A 136 6.58 16.21 17.47
C VAL A 136 6.87 14.90 16.76
N LEU A 137 7.24 13.86 17.50
CA LEU A 137 7.59 12.55 16.91
C LEU A 137 6.37 11.88 16.28
N ASN A 138 5.18 12.01 16.88
CA ASN A 138 3.95 11.50 16.27
C ASN A 138 3.55 12.27 15.01
N ILE A 139 3.75 13.59 14.94
CA ILE A 139 3.51 14.36 13.71
C ILE A 139 4.45 13.91 12.61
N ALA A 140 5.76 13.79 12.90
CA ALA A 140 6.75 13.29 11.94
C ALA A 140 6.36 11.89 11.41
N ALA A 141 5.99 10.98 12.30
CA ALA A 141 5.49 9.66 11.92
C ALA A 141 4.23 9.72 11.05
N SER A 142 3.33 10.65 11.32
CA SER A 142 2.08 10.81 10.58
C SER A 142 2.29 11.39 9.19
N THR A 143 3.26 12.28 9.02
CA THR A 143 3.69 12.78 7.71
C THR A 143 4.22 11.65 6.84
N ILE A 144 5.02 10.74 7.41
CA ILE A 144 5.49 9.53 6.70
C ILE A 144 4.29 8.67 6.28
N ASN A 145 3.35 8.39 7.18
CA ASN A 145 2.16 7.60 6.87
C ASN A 145 1.25 8.26 5.81
N ILE A 146 1.13 9.59 5.77
CA ILE A 146 0.35 10.29 4.73
C ILE A 146 1.07 10.24 3.38
N ALA A 147 2.38 10.42 3.38
CA ALA A 147 3.19 10.46 2.15
C ALA A 147 3.28 9.09 1.48
N PHE A 148 3.43 8.02 2.27
CA PHE A 148 3.67 6.66 1.76
C PHE A 148 2.47 5.73 1.90
N GLY A 149 1.48 6.07 2.73
CA GLY A 149 0.32 5.21 2.99
C GLY A 149 0.72 3.99 3.83
N ASP A 150 0.88 2.86 3.15
CA ASP A 150 1.09 1.55 3.76
C ASP A 150 2.56 1.13 3.65
N GLN A 151 2.92 0.07 4.36
CA GLN A 151 4.22 -0.58 4.19
C GLN A 151 4.11 -1.57 3.04
N HIS A 152 4.91 -1.32 2.00
CA HIS A 152 4.97 -2.15 0.80
C HIS A 152 6.22 -3.03 0.85
N LYS A 153 6.02 -4.34 0.97
CA LYS A 153 7.11 -5.32 0.98
C LYS A 153 6.97 -6.28 -0.20
N GLU A 154 8.10 -6.65 -0.79
CA GLU A 154 8.13 -7.59 -1.91
C GLU A 154 7.59 -8.97 -1.50
N ASP A 155 6.60 -9.46 -2.25
CA ASP A 155 6.01 -10.80 -2.11
C ASP A 155 6.81 -11.84 -2.91
N LYS A 156 7.89 -12.32 -2.30
CA LYS A 156 8.78 -13.31 -2.93
C LYS A 156 8.09 -14.66 -3.14
N HIS A 157 7.16 -15.04 -2.26
CA HIS A 157 6.48 -16.32 -2.38
C HIS A 157 5.44 -16.29 -3.50
N ARG A 158 4.64 -15.24 -3.60
CA ARG A 158 3.71 -15.05 -4.73
C ARG A 158 4.47 -14.93 -6.05
N LEU A 159 5.59 -14.23 -6.09
CA LEU A 159 6.43 -14.16 -7.28
C LEU A 159 6.93 -15.55 -7.70
N ASN A 160 7.51 -16.34 -6.79
CA ASN A 160 7.96 -17.70 -7.11
C ASN A 160 6.83 -18.61 -7.57
N TYR A 161 5.65 -18.47 -6.95
CA TYR A 161 4.44 -19.17 -7.35
C TYR A 161 4.00 -18.79 -8.77
N ILE A 162 4.01 -17.49 -9.11
CA ILE A 162 3.70 -17.00 -10.46
C ILE A 162 4.71 -17.57 -11.48
N LYS A 163 6.01 -17.50 -11.18
CA LYS A 163 7.08 -18.06 -12.03
C LYS A 163 6.86 -19.55 -12.34
N GLN A 164 6.53 -20.34 -11.31
CA GLN A 164 6.24 -21.76 -11.47
C GLN A 164 5.02 -22.00 -12.38
N ASN A 165 3.91 -21.30 -12.12
CA ASN A 165 2.70 -21.46 -12.94
C ASN A 165 2.90 -21.00 -14.38
N ILE A 166 3.72 -19.97 -14.62
CA ILE A 166 4.10 -19.55 -15.98
C ILE A 166 4.86 -20.69 -16.67
N ASN A 167 5.89 -21.26 -16.04
CA ASN A 167 6.62 -22.37 -16.64
C ASN A 167 5.72 -23.57 -16.93
N ASP A 168 4.85 -23.94 -15.98
CA ASP A 168 3.90 -25.05 -16.15
C ASP A 168 2.93 -24.78 -17.31
N ALA A 169 2.42 -23.54 -17.42
CA ALA A 169 1.51 -23.14 -18.49
C ALA A 169 2.20 -23.02 -19.86
N LEU A 170 3.48 -22.66 -19.91
CA LEU A 170 4.24 -22.52 -21.15
C LEU A 170 4.84 -23.84 -21.65
N THR A 171 5.00 -24.84 -20.78
CA THR A 171 5.55 -26.16 -21.10
C THR A 171 4.96 -26.81 -22.37
N PRO A 172 3.65 -26.73 -22.67
CA PRO A 172 3.07 -27.30 -23.89
C PRO A 172 3.45 -26.56 -25.19
N TYR A 173 3.96 -25.33 -25.08
CA TYR A 173 4.23 -24.44 -26.21
C TYR A 173 5.72 -24.28 -26.52
N VAL A 174 6.61 -24.83 -25.69
CA VAL A 174 8.07 -24.76 -25.86
C VAL A 174 8.62 -26.07 -26.44
N GLU A 175 9.64 -25.98 -27.30
CA GLU A 175 10.25 -27.18 -27.91
C GLU A 175 11.03 -28.02 -26.88
N ASN A 176 11.69 -27.36 -25.93
CA ASN A 176 12.46 -27.99 -24.87
C ASN A 176 12.11 -27.39 -23.50
N PRO A 177 11.26 -28.03 -22.70
CA PRO A 177 10.86 -27.52 -21.39
C PRO A 177 12.01 -27.29 -20.40
N ASN A 178 13.16 -27.94 -20.59
CA ASN A 178 14.33 -27.75 -19.74
C ASN A 178 15.07 -26.42 -19.99
N GLU A 179 14.71 -25.70 -21.05
CA GLU A 179 15.28 -24.39 -21.38
C GLU A 179 14.51 -23.23 -20.75
N LEU A 180 13.32 -23.48 -20.18
CA LEU A 180 12.58 -22.47 -19.44
C LEU A 180 13.43 -21.90 -18.28
N PRO A 181 13.29 -20.61 -17.94
CA PRO A 181 14.07 -19.98 -16.87
C PRO A 181 13.94 -20.71 -15.53
N ASP A 182 15.05 -20.81 -14.79
CA ASP A 182 15.03 -21.29 -13.40
C ASP A 182 14.23 -20.31 -12.54
N LEU A 183 13.39 -20.82 -11.64
CA LEU A 183 12.62 -20.04 -10.66
C LEU A 183 13.52 -19.10 -9.82
N LYS A 184 14.77 -19.51 -9.58
CA LYS A 184 15.78 -18.75 -8.83
C LYS A 184 16.45 -17.67 -9.68
N CYS A 185 16.24 -17.65 -10.99
CA CYS A 185 16.75 -16.60 -11.85
C CYS A 185 16.18 -15.26 -11.40
N ASN A 186 17.05 -14.27 -11.23
CA ASN A 186 16.65 -12.89 -11.00
C ASN A 186 16.83 -12.08 -12.29
N SER A 187 15.96 -12.37 -13.26
CA SER A 187 15.92 -11.72 -14.58
C SER A 187 15.93 -10.19 -14.47
N LEU A 188 15.26 -9.65 -13.44
CA LEU A 188 15.22 -8.21 -13.20
C LEU A 188 16.57 -7.65 -12.74
N ASP A 189 17.33 -8.36 -11.92
CA ASP A 189 18.65 -7.89 -11.47
C ASP A 189 19.65 -7.81 -12.62
N ALA A 190 19.57 -8.73 -13.58
CA ALA A 190 20.39 -8.68 -14.80
C ALA A 190 20.12 -7.39 -15.60
N ARG A 191 18.87 -6.93 -15.63
CA ARG A 191 18.47 -5.71 -16.35
C ARG A 191 18.75 -4.44 -15.56
N LYS A 192 18.65 -4.50 -14.23
CA LYS A 192 19.02 -3.39 -13.35
C LYS A 192 20.51 -3.03 -13.47
N ALA A 193 21.37 -3.98 -13.85
CA ALA A 193 22.77 -3.69 -14.13
C ALA A 193 22.98 -2.74 -15.33
N GLU A 194 22.00 -2.65 -16.23
CA GLU A 194 21.99 -1.74 -17.37
C GLU A 194 21.33 -0.39 -17.04
N MET A 195 20.60 -0.31 -15.91
CA MET A 195 19.95 0.92 -15.45
C MET A 195 20.93 1.79 -14.67
N GLN A 196 20.73 3.11 -14.75
CA GLN A 196 21.50 4.07 -13.96
C GLN A 196 21.30 3.79 -12.47
N GLU A 197 22.40 3.77 -11.70
CA GLU A 197 22.32 3.57 -10.25
C GLU A 197 21.37 4.59 -9.61
N PRO A 198 20.45 4.14 -8.73
CA PRO A 198 19.55 5.06 -8.07
C PRO A 198 20.34 6.06 -7.24
N THR A 199 19.95 7.32 -7.35
CA THR A 199 20.48 8.42 -6.55
C THR A 199 20.26 8.15 -5.06
N LEU A 200 21.02 8.82 -4.20
CA LEU A 200 20.81 8.73 -2.75
C LEU A 200 19.37 9.12 -2.35
N GLY A 201 18.78 10.10 -3.07
CA GLY A 201 17.40 10.52 -2.85
C GLY A 201 16.39 9.41 -3.14
N GLU A 202 16.54 8.71 -4.26
CA GLU A 202 15.69 7.56 -4.61
C GLU A 202 15.88 6.40 -3.63
N LYS A 203 17.13 6.10 -3.22
CA LYS A 203 17.41 5.09 -2.20
C LYS A 203 16.72 5.41 -0.86
N LEU A 204 16.77 6.67 -0.43
CA LEU A 204 16.10 7.12 0.79
C LEU A 204 14.57 7.10 0.66
N TYR A 205 14.03 7.49 -0.50
CA TYR A 205 12.60 7.43 -0.79
C TYR A 205 12.09 5.98 -0.74
N GLU A 206 12.76 5.06 -1.43
CA GLU A 206 12.41 3.63 -1.43
C GLU A 206 12.55 3.01 -0.04
N THR A 207 13.59 3.37 0.71
CA THR A 207 13.75 2.93 2.11
C THR A 207 12.60 3.45 2.97
N ALA A 208 12.22 4.72 2.82
CA ALA A 208 11.12 5.33 3.57
C ALA A 208 9.76 4.73 3.19
N ARG A 209 9.55 4.38 1.91
CA ARG A 209 8.36 3.67 1.42
C ARG A 209 8.31 2.23 1.96
N HIS A 210 9.41 1.49 1.86
CA HIS A 210 9.50 0.09 2.26
C HIS A 210 9.41 -0.11 3.77
N TYR A 211 9.86 0.87 4.56
CA TYR A 211 9.80 0.83 6.01
C TYR A 211 8.88 1.91 6.58
N SER A 212 7.89 2.39 5.82
CA SER A 212 7.03 3.52 6.23
C SER A 212 6.34 3.29 7.57
N VAL A 213 5.69 2.13 7.74
CA VAL A 213 5.03 1.72 8.98
C VAL A 213 6.07 1.39 10.05
N THR A 214 7.13 0.66 9.72
CA THR A 214 8.16 0.28 10.71
C THR A 214 8.92 1.51 11.27
N VAL A 215 9.33 2.45 10.43
CA VAL A 215 10.02 3.69 10.84
C VAL A 215 9.04 4.68 11.46
N GLY A 216 7.92 4.93 10.79
CA GLY A 216 6.90 5.89 11.23
C GLY A 216 6.08 5.38 12.42
N GLU A 217 5.24 4.36 12.20
CA GLU A 217 4.32 3.82 13.21
C GLU A 217 4.99 3.14 14.38
N VAL A 218 6.07 2.42 14.14
CA VAL A 218 6.76 1.67 15.19
C VAL A 218 7.89 2.50 15.80
N ALA A 219 8.95 2.84 15.06
CA ALA A 219 10.15 3.43 15.65
C ALA A 219 9.91 4.85 16.21
N LEU A 220 9.45 5.81 15.39
CA LEU A 220 9.26 7.21 15.83
C LEU A 220 8.23 7.32 16.96
N ARG A 221 7.11 6.58 16.86
CA ARG A 221 6.10 6.61 17.92
C ARG A 221 6.57 5.87 19.18
N THR A 222 7.41 4.83 19.08
CA THR A 222 8.08 4.22 20.25
C THR A 222 8.97 5.23 20.96
N LEU A 223 9.76 6.02 20.23
CA LEU A 223 10.56 7.10 20.80
C LEU A 223 9.66 8.17 21.45
N GLY A 224 8.53 8.48 20.81
CA GLY A 224 7.50 9.34 21.40
C GLY A 224 7.01 8.81 22.74
N SER A 225 6.56 7.56 22.79
CA SER A 225 6.07 6.91 24.02
C SER A 225 7.16 6.78 25.09
N ALA A 226 8.40 6.50 24.68
CA ALA A 226 9.54 6.50 25.58
C ALA A 226 9.78 7.88 26.19
N SER A 227 9.55 8.98 25.44
CA SER A 227 9.68 10.33 25.98
C SER A 227 8.66 10.65 27.08
N LEU A 228 7.46 10.04 27.03
CA LEU A 228 6.45 10.13 28.11
C LEU A 228 6.94 9.49 29.40
N VAL A 229 7.69 8.40 29.30
CA VAL A 229 8.28 7.70 30.45
C VAL A 229 9.57 8.38 30.91
N PHE A 230 10.45 8.74 29.99
CA PHE A 230 11.79 9.29 30.22
C PHE A 230 11.99 10.59 29.44
N PRO A 231 11.58 11.74 30.01
CA PRO A 231 11.71 13.02 29.34
C PRO A 231 13.20 13.31 29.04
N ALA A 232 13.50 13.76 27.82
CA ALA A 232 14.89 13.97 27.37
C ALA A 232 15.71 14.86 28.32
N VAL A 233 15.07 15.85 28.94
CA VAL A 233 15.70 16.77 29.90
C VAL A 233 16.17 16.11 31.20
N LYS A 234 15.61 14.94 31.56
CA LYS A 234 15.97 14.17 32.77
C LYS A 234 16.97 13.05 32.49
N LEU A 235 17.16 12.63 31.23
CA LEU A 235 18.07 11.53 30.88
C LEU A 235 19.52 11.76 31.35
N LYS A 236 19.99 13.01 31.31
CA LYS A 236 21.33 13.37 31.81
C LYS A 236 21.53 13.05 33.30
N ASN A 237 20.45 13.07 34.09
CA ASN A 237 20.50 12.79 35.53
C ASN A 237 20.69 11.29 35.82
N ALA A 238 20.43 10.42 34.84
CA ALA A 238 20.62 8.98 34.98
C ALA A 238 22.06 8.52 34.73
N ILE A 239 22.86 9.32 34.02
CA ILE A 239 24.25 8.98 33.65
C ILE A 239 25.11 8.61 34.87
N PRO A 240 25.12 9.40 35.98
CA PRO A 240 25.93 9.06 37.15
C PRO A 240 25.56 7.72 37.78
N PHE A 241 24.26 7.40 37.82
CA PHE A 241 23.78 6.13 38.37
C PHE A 241 24.12 4.94 37.46
N MET A 242 24.01 5.10 36.13
CA MET A 242 24.43 4.07 35.17
C MET A 242 25.92 3.78 35.26
N GLN A 243 26.77 4.80 35.43
CA GLN A 243 28.22 4.64 35.62
C GLN A 243 28.56 3.86 36.90
N GLN A 244 27.67 3.89 37.89
CA GLN A 244 27.80 3.16 39.16
C GLN A 244 27.14 1.77 39.12
N GLY A 245 26.53 1.37 38.00
CA GLY A 245 25.75 0.14 37.90
C GLY A 245 24.41 0.17 38.65
N ASP A 246 23.97 1.33 39.14
CA ASP A 246 22.68 1.51 39.83
C ASP A 246 21.55 1.77 38.81
N PHE A 247 21.03 0.70 38.24
CA PHE A 247 19.94 0.78 37.27
C PHE A 247 18.64 1.36 37.86
N LEU A 248 18.36 1.11 39.15
CA LEU A 248 17.14 1.60 39.80
C LEU A 248 17.24 3.11 40.08
N GLY A 249 18.41 3.57 40.52
CA GLY A 249 18.72 5.00 40.64
C GLY A 249 18.64 5.70 39.29
N ALA A 250 19.22 5.11 38.23
CA ALA A 250 19.14 5.63 36.88
C ALA A 250 17.69 5.76 36.39
N PHE A 251 16.87 4.73 36.59
CA PHE A 251 15.45 4.74 36.25
C PHE A 251 14.69 5.84 37.00
N ASN A 252 14.87 5.93 38.32
CA ASN A 252 14.19 6.92 39.14
C ASN A 252 14.63 8.36 38.84
N ALA A 253 15.88 8.57 38.44
CA ALA A 253 16.39 9.87 38.02
C ALA A 253 15.89 10.29 36.62
N ALA A 254 15.71 9.33 35.71
CA ALA A 254 15.25 9.57 34.34
C ALA A 254 13.74 9.72 34.21
N LYS A 255 12.94 9.00 35.01
CA LYS A 255 11.50 8.89 34.79
C LYS A 255 10.76 10.22 34.94
N ASN A 256 9.64 10.36 34.23
CA ASN A 256 8.73 11.50 34.34
C ASN A 256 8.18 11.61 35.77
N ASP A 257 7.85 12.83 36.21
CA ASP A 257 7.27 13.07 37.52
C ASP A 257 5.75 12.86 37.54
N ASN A 258 5.11 12.90 36.36
CA ASN A 258 3.69 12.63 36.21
C ASN A 258 3.43 11.10 36.11
N PRO A 259 2.78 10.48 37.12
CA PRO A 259 2.50 9.04 37.10
C PRO A 259 1.57 8.62 35.96
N ILE A 260 0.66 9.49 35.51
CA ILE A 260 -0.24 9.22 34.39
C ILE A 260 0.57 9.11 33.09
N SER A 261 1.47 10.05 32.83
CA SER A 261 2.34 10.03 31.65
C SER A 261 3.28 8.82 31.65
N ILE A 262 3.79 8.41 32.82
CA ILE A 262 4.57 7.16 32.94
C ILE A 262 3.71 5.95 32.57
N GLN A 263 2.52 5.81 33.17
CA GLN A 263 1.64 4.66 32.94
C GLN A 263 1.20 4.58 31.48
N ALA A 264 0.73 5.71 30.92
CA ALA A 264 0.35 5.79 29.51
C ALA A 264 1.54 5.51 28.59
N GLY A 265 2.72 6.05 28.88
CA GLY A 265 3.95 5.78 28.15
C GLY A 265 4.33 4.29 28.16
N ILE A 266 4.28 3.63 29.32
CA ILE A 266 4.54 2.18 29.44
C ILE A 266 3.51 1.35 28.68
N MET A 267 2.22 1.70 28.78
CA MET A 267 1.17 1.02 28.03
C MET A 267 1.37 1.18 26.52
N MET A 268 1.66 2.41 26.05
CA MET A 268 1.96 2.63 24.63
C MET A 268 3.18 1.86 24.17
N LEU A 269 4.28 1.85 24.94
CA LEU A 269 5.47 1.04 24.65
C LEU A 269 5.12 -0.45 24.56
N THR A 270 4.28 -0.95 25.47
CA THR A 270 3.79 -2.34 25.42
C THR A 270 3.01 -2.62 24.14
N GLY A 271 2.10 -1.70 23.76
CA GLY A 271 1.42 -1.74 22.47
C GLY A 271 2.39 -1.74 21.29
N LYS A 272 3.46 -0.95 21.34
CA LYS A 272 4.49 -0.90 20.28
C LYS A 272 5.29 -2.20 20.18
N PHE A 273 5.68 -2.80 21.31
CA PHE A 273 6.32 -4.11 21.31
C PHE A 273 5.41 -5.20 20.73
N LEU A 274 4.11 -5.18 21.02
CA LEU A 274 3.15 -6.08 20.36
C LEU A 274 3.11 -5.84 18.85
N SER A 275 3.07 -4.59 18.38
CA SER A 275 3.11 -4.30 16.94
C SER A 275 4.42 -4.70 16.26
N MET A 276 5.56 -4.67 16.96
CA MET A 276 6.84 -5.18 16.43
C MET A 276 6.80 -6.68 16.15
N THR A 277 5.94 -7.42 16.85
CA THR A 277 5.73 -8.84 16.56
C THR A 277 4.78 -9.07 15.40
N ALA A 278 4.03 -8.07 14.94
CA ALA A 278 3.12 -8.23 13.83
C ALA A 278 3.85 -8.63 12.53
N LYS A 279 3.11 -9.27 11.62
CA LYS A 279 3.62 -9.79 10.35
C LYS A 279 2.55 -9.60 9.29
N GLU A 280 2.95 -9.33 8.06
CA GLU A 280 2.05 -9.29 6.91
C GLU A 280 1.52 -10.71 6.60
N PRO A 281 0.21 -10.89 6.36
CA PRO A 281 -0.34 -12.17 5.94
C PRO A 281 0.26 -12.61 4.60
N ASP A 282 0.72 -13.85 4.52
CA ASP A 282 1.37 -14.41 3.34
C ASP A 282 0.70 -15.74 2.93
N PRO A 283 -0.31 -15.70 2.05
CA PRO A 283 -1.02 -16.89 1.61
C PRO A 283 -0.20 -17.76 0.64
N TYR A 284 0.89 -17.24 0.08
CA TYR A 284 1.73 -17.95 -0.89
C TYR A 284 2.91 -18.65 -0.24
N ASN A 285 3.14 -18.44 1.07
CA ASN A 285 4.15 -19.17 1.82
C ASN A 285 3.90 -20.69 1.74
N PRO A 286 4.84 -21.50 1.23
CA PRO A 286 4.65 -22.94 1.12
C PRO A 286 4.61 -23.64 2.48
N GLN A 287 5.08 -22.98 3.56
CA GLN A 287 5.00 -23.52 4.90
C GLN A 287 3.66 -23.17 5.55
N PRO A 288 2.96 -24.13 6.18
CA PRO A 288 1.72 -23.86 6.89
C PRO A 288 1.95 -22.85 8.02
N ALA A 289 1.08 -21.85 8.14
CA ALA A 289 1.18 -20.84 9.17
C ALA A 289 1.09 -21.46 10.58
N SER A 290 2.11 -21.22 11.41
CA SER A 290 2.09 -21.65 12.80
C SER A 290 1.04 -20.87 13.62
N ILE A 291 0.69 -21.34 14.82
CA ILE A 291 -0.20 -20.58 15.74
C ILE A 291 0.38 -19.19 16.04
N LEU A 292 1.72 -19.10 16.17
CA LEU A 292 2.39 -17.83 16.37
C LEU A 292 2.25 -16.93 15.14
N ASP A 293 2.40 -17.46 13.91
CA ASP A 293 2.16 -16.69 12.69
C ASP A 293 0.72 -16.19 12.63
N GLN A 294 -0.27 -17.03 12.91
CA GLN A 294 -1.68 -16.63 12.92
C GLN A 294 -1.95 -15.49 13.91
N PHE A 295 -1.34 -15.54 15.10
CA PHE A 295 -1.42 -14.45 16.07
C PHE A 295 -0.76 -13.17 15.53
N ARG A 296 0.45 -13.27 14.98
CA ARG A 296 1.21 -12.14 14.46
C ARG A 296 0.52 -11.46 13.26
N GLU A 297 -0.09 -12.25 12.39
CA GLU A 297 -0.76 -11.81 11.16
C GLU A 297 -2.14 -11.21 11.44
N ASN A 298 -2.90 -11.77 12.39
CA ASN A 298 -4.31 -11.39 12.56
C ASN A 298 -4.61 -10.61 13.86
N VAL A 299 -3.78 -10.74 14.89
CA VAL A 299 -4.11 -10.29 16.26
C VAL A 299 -3.14 -9.25 16.79
N ALA A 300 -1.82 -9.47 16.66
CA ALA A 300 -0.79 -8.65 17.32
C ALA A 300 -0.93 -7.14 17.04
N PHE A 301 -1.16 -6.77 15.77
CA PHE A 301 -1.32 -5.38 15.37
C PHE A 301 -2.61 -4.73 15.90
N LYS A 302 -3.70 -5.50 15.98
CA LYS A 302 -5.00 -5.04 16.52
C LYS A 302 -4.94 -4.90 18.04
N ALA A 303 -4.36 -5.89 18.73
CA ALA A 303 -4.14 -5.85 20.17
C ALA A 303 -3.28 -4.64 20.57
N SER A 304 -2.21 -4.37 19.80
CA SER A 304 -1.41 -3.15 19.93
C SER A 304 -2.27 -1.88 19.86
N SER A 305 -3.15 -1.77 18.86
CA SER A 305 -4.04 -0.62 18.68
C SER A 305 -5.00 -0.42 19.87
N VAL A 306 -5.53 -1.51 20.45
CA VAL A 306 -6.40 -1.45 21.64
C VAL A 306 -5.64 -0.94 22.86
N VAL A 307 -4.42 -1.46 23.10
CA VAL A 307 -3.58 -1.04 24.22
C VAL A 307 -3.23 0.45 24.11
N GLU A 308 -2.82 0.89 22.91
CA GLU A 308 -2.49 2.29 22.66
C GLU A 308 -3.72 3.23 22.76
N PHE A 309 -4.89 2.79 22.28
CA PHE A 309 -6.16 3.51 22.44
C PHE A 309 -6.52 3.70 23.93
N GLY A 310 -6.39 2.65 24.74
CA GLY A 310 -6.62 2.71 26.18
C GLY A 310 -5.66 3.68 26.87
N ALA A 311 -4.37 3.64 26.52
CA ALA A 311 -3.37 4.56 27.06
C ALA A 311 -3.67 6.03 26.72
N SER A 312 -4.03 6.32 25.46
CA SER A 312 -4.37 7.67 25.03
C SER A 312 -5.70 8.15 25.59
N SER A 313 -6.68 7.26 25.78
CA SER A 313 -7.94 7.57 26.47
C SER A 313 -7.73 7.86 27.95
N TYR A 314 -6.78 7.18 28.59
CA TYR A 314 -6.40 7.49 29.97
C TYR A 314 -5.78 8.90 30.09
N MET A 315 -4.89 9.28 29.15
CA MET A 315 -4.37 10.65 29.07
C MET A 315 -5.47 11.67 28.75
N MET A 316 -6.40 11.35 27.84
CA MET A 316 -7.56 12.20 27.54
C MET A 316 -8.38 12.48 28.79
N ALA A 317 -8.73 11.43 29.53
CA ALA A 317 -9.50 11.54 30.76
C ALA A 317 -8.73 12.35 31.82
N ASP A 318 -7.42 12.17 31.97
CA ASP A 318 -6.59 12.97 32.87
C ASP A 318 -6.70 14.47 32.57
N ARG A 319 -6.54 14.84 31.30
CA ARG A 319 -6.57 16.25 30.86
C ARG A 319 -7.95 16.89 30.94
N LEU A 320 -9.03 16.10 30.85
CA LEU A 320 -10.41 16.58 30.90
C LEU A 320 -11.04 16.52 32.30
N ASN A 321 -10.67 15.53 33.14
CA ASN A 321 -11.45 15.15 34.34
C ASN A 321 -10.75 15.30 35.70
N PHE A 322 -9.43 15.52 35.81
CA PHE A 322 -8.81 15.74 37.13
C PHE A 322 -8.98 17.21 37.58
N VAL A 323 -9.71 17.60 38.63
CA VAL A 323 -10.46 16.90 39.70
C VAL A 323 -11.66 17.76 40.13
N ASP A 324 -12.69 17.13 40.67
CA ASP A 324 -13.82 17.71 41.42
C ASP A 324 -13.40 18.72 42.51
N ALA A 325 -14.26 19.65 42.89
CA ALA A 325 -13.90 20.76 43.79
C ALA A 325 -13.63 20.34 45.25
N GLU A 326 -14.10 19.16 45.68
CA GLU A 326 -14.03 18.72 47.09
C GLU A 326 -12.73 18.01 47.46
N ASP A 327 -12.14 17.19 46.59
CA ASP A 327 -10.80 16.59 46.81
C ASP A 327 -9.69 17.66 46.85
N ARG A 328 -9.96 18.87 46.33
CA ARG A 328 -9.03 20.02 46.30
C ARG A 328 -8.82 20.69 47.66
N LYS A 329 -9.74 20.53 48.62
CA LYS A 329 -9.64 21.18 49.94
C LYS A 329 -8.88 20.36 50.97
N ASN A 330 -8.84 19.04 50.82
CA ASN A 330 -8.36 18.15 51.88
C ASN A 330 -6.94 17.60 51.65
N ASN A 331 -6.34 17.80 50.47
CA ASN A 331 -4.96 17.40 50.18
C ASN A 331 -4.04 18.61 50.07
N ILE A 332 -3.56 19.07 51.22
CA ILE A 332 -2.50 20.09 51.38
C ILE A 332 -1.17 19.44 50.97
N ASN A 333 -0.96 19.31 49.66
CA ASN A 333 0.34 19.11 49.00
C ASN A 333 0.13 19.31 47.48
N ASP A 334 -0.16 20.56 47.08
CA ASP A 334 0.26 21.24 45.85
C ASP A 334 0.66 20.38 44.61
N LYS A 335 -0.14 19.38 44.25
CA LYS A 335 0.05 18.64 43.00
C LYS A 335 -0.48 19.46 41.83
N LYS A 336 0.38 20.40 41.41
CA LYS A 336 0.54 21.05 40.10
C LYS A 336 -0.47 20.58 39.05
N LEU A 337 -1.65 21.18 39.05
CA LEU A 337 -2.51 21.17 37.87
C LEU A 337 -1.73 21.81 36.72
N VAL A 338 -1.69 21.14 35.57
CA VAL A 338 -1.22 21.76 34.33
C VAL A 338 -2.28 22.77 33.93
N LYS A 339 -2.14 24.01 34.42
CA LYS A 339 -2.98 25.11 33.96
C LYS A 339 -2.56 25.47 32.55
N ILE A 340 -3.53 25.76 31.69
CA ILE A 340 -3.22 26.35 30.38
C ILE A 340 -3.51 27.84 30.44
N LYS A 341 -2.59 28.65 29.92
CA LYS A 341 -2.80 30.08 29.71
C LYS A 341 -3.06 30.34 28.23
N ALA A 342 -4.32 30.61 27.89
CA ALA A 342 -4.76 30.88 26.53
C ALA A 342 -5.59 32.17 26.49
N PHE A 343 -5.40 32.99 25.46
CA PHE A 343 -6.14 34.27 25.30
C PHE A 343 -6.08 35.18 26.54
N GLY A 344 -4.94 35.18 27.24
CA GLY A 344 -4.74 35.98 28.45
C GLY A 344 -5.44 35.44 29.71
N LYS A 345 -6.18 34.33 29.62
CA LYS A 345 -6.88 33.69 30.75
C LYS A 345 -6.21 32.37 31.13
N GLU A 346 -6.22 32.05 32.42
CA GLU A 346 -5.84 30.73 32.92
C GLU A 346 -7.06 29.83 32.98
N PHE A 347 -6.91 28.60 32.50
CA PHE A 347 -7.92 27.56 32.61
C PHE A 347 -7.38 26.42 33.46
N ASP A 348 -8.22 25.91 34.35
CA ASP A 348 -7.89 24.77 35.21
C ASP A 348 -7.88 23.43 34.46
N ARG A 349 -8.38 23.41 33.22
CA ARG A 349 -8.47 22.21 32.39
C ARG A 349 -7.71 22.40 31.09
N ASP A 350 -6.98 21.36 30.70
CA ASP A 350 -6.26 21.33 29.44
C ASP A 350 -7.16 20.80 28.32
N TYR A 351 -8.09 21.65 27.86
CA TYR A 351 -9.01 21.31 26.78
C TYR A 351 -8.30 20.99 25.47
N PHE A 352 -7.15 21.63 25.20
CA PHE A 352 -6.36 21.36 24.00
C PHE A 352 -5.72 19.97 24.06
N GLY A 353 -5.08 19.61 25.19
CA GLY A 353 -4.52 18.28 25.40
C GLY A 353 -5.59 17.20 25.37
N GLY A 354 -6.70 17.40 26.10
CA GLY A 354 -7.82 16.46 26.14
C GLY A 354 -8.46 16.23 24.77
N THR A 355 -8.85 17.29 24.07
CA THR A 355 -9.40 17.19 22.71
C THR A 355 -8.37 16.60 21.74
N GLY A 356 -7.10 16.98 21.88
CA GLY A 356 -6.01 16.43 21.10
C GLY A 356 -5.88 14.92 21.23
N HIS A 357 -5.97 14.37 22.44
CA HIS A 357 -6.01 12.92 22.65
C HIS A 357 -7.29 12.28 22.09
N GLY A 358 -8.45 12.94 22.19
CA GLY A 358 -9.70 12.47 21.61
C GLY A 358 -9.63 12.31 20.09
N VAL A 359 -9.12 13.30 19.37
CA VAL A 359 -8.91 13.21 17.92
C VAL A 359 -7.85 12.16 17.58
N PHE A 360 -6.78 12.07 18.37
CA PHE A 360 -5.75 11.03 18.21
C PHE A 360 -6.33 9.61 18.38
N ASN A 361 -7.30 9.43 19.30
CA ASN A 361 -8.00 8.15 19.52
C ASN A 361 -8.83 7.71 18.33
N ALA A 362 -9.46 8.64 17.60
CA ALA A 362 -10.17 8.31 16.36
C ALA A 362 -9.23 7.63 15.33
N GLY A 363 -7.96 8.03 15.32
CA GLY A 363 -6.93 7.35 14.55
C GLY A 363 -6.75 5.87 14.92
N TYR A 364 -6.73 5.53 16.21
CA TYR A 364 -6.62 4.13 16.64
C TYR A 364 -7.83 3.28 16.26
N VAL A 365 -9.03 3.85 16.25
CA VAL A 365 -10.24 3.16 15.76
C VAL A 365 -10.08 2.81 14.28
N VAL A 366 -9.62 3.77 13.45
CA VAL A 366 -9.32 3.50 12.04
C VAL A 366 -8.23 2.44 11.88
N ARG A 367 -7.20 2.47 12.73
CA ARG A 367 -6.09 1.50 12.72
C ARG A 367 -6.54 0.06 13.01
N LEU A 368 -7.65 -0.17 13.71
CA LEU A 368 -8.18 -1.52 13.93
C LEU A 368 -8.64 -2.21 12.64
N GLY A 369 -9.05 -1.42 11.64
CA GLY A 369 -9.42 -1.89 10.31
C GLY A 369 -8.30 -1.80 9.28
N ALA A 370 -7.15 -1.21 9.63
CA ALA A 370 -6.02 -1.05 8.72
C ALA A 370 -5.19 -2.36 8.64
N PRO A 371 -4.72 -2.77 7.45
CA PRO A 371 -3.72 -3.82 7.36
C PRO A 371 -2.41 -3.36 8.00
N PHE A 372 -1.64 -4.28 8.59
CA PHE A 372 -0.31 -3.96 9.13
C PHE A 372 0.66 -3.51 8.02
N GLY A 373 0.59 -4.17 6.87
CA GLY A 373 1.29 -3.88 5.63
C GLY A 373 0.76 -4.78 4.51
N SER A 374 1.21 -4.53 3.29
CA SER A 374 0.90 -5.35 2.10
C SER A 374 2.16 -6.06 1.60
N LEU A 375 1.96 -7.30 1.14
CA LEU A 375 2.93 -8.00 0.31
C LEU A 375 2.54 -7.74 -1.16
N GLU A 376 3.47 -7.21 -1.94
CA GLU A 376 3.26 -6.80 -3.33
C GLU A 376 4.27 -7.46 -4.25
N VAL A 377 3.81 -7.91 -5.41
CA VAL A 377 4.68 -8.47 -6.44
C VAL A 377 5.26 -7.34 -7.26
N ASP A 378 6.58 -7.32 -7.44
CA ASP A 378 7.21 -6.42 -8.40
C ASP A 378 6.87 -6.87 -9.81
N MET A 379 5.92 -6.18 -10.44
CA MET A 379 5.46 -6.51 -11.79
C MET A 379 6.58 -6.43 -12.82
N LYS A 380 7.62 -5.61 -12.62
CA LYS A 380 8.77 -5.59 -13.52
C LYS A 380 9.52 -6.93 -13.48
N HIS A 381 9.57 -7.58 -12.33
CA HIS A 381 10.13 -8.92 -12.21
C HIS A 381 9.25 -9.95 -12.92
N VAL A 382 7.92 -9.82 -12.80
CA VAL A 382 7.00 -10.70 -13.53
C VAL A 382 7.19 -10.54 -15.03
N TYR A 383 7.17 -9.32 -15.57
CA TYR A 383 7.38 -9.06 -17.00
C TYR A 383 8.72 -9.63 -17.47
N ALA A 384 9.75 -9.45 -16.64
CA ALA A 384 11.07 -9.97 -16.94
C ALA A 384 11.14 -11.47 -17.07
N TYR A 385 10.56 -12.14 -16.09
CA TYR A 385 10.54 -13.59 -16.10
C TYR A 385 9.68 -14.13 -17.26
N VAL A 386 8.54 -13.49 -17.52
CA VAL A 386 7.64 -13.88 -18.62
C VAL A 386 8.32 -13.70 -19.97
N SER A 387 9.01 -12.59 -20.22
CA SER A 387 9.69 -12.38 -21.51
C SER A 387 10.77 -13.44 -21.73
N ASP A 388 11.59 -13.72 -20.72
CA ASP A 388 12.65 -14.72 -20.79
C ASP A 388 12.05 -16.10 -21.10
N ALA A 389 10.91 -16.45 -20.47
CA ALA A 389 10.22 -17.71 -20.72
C ALA A 389 9.56 -17.76 -22.12
N LEU A 390 8.98 -16.65 -22.57
CA LEU A 390 8.35 -16.53 -23.89
C LEU A 390 9.36 -16.64 -25.04
N MET A 391 10.64 -16.35 -24.83
CA MET A 391 11.69 -16.54 -25.85
C MET A 391 11.90 -17.99 -26.27
N HIS A 392 11.38 -18.95 -25.50
CA HIS A 392 11.43 -20.38 -25.83
C HIS A 392 10.18 -20.86 -26.58
N VAL A 393 9.20 -19.98 -26.80
CA VAL A 393 8.00 -20.26 -27.59
C VAL A 393 8.30 -19.96 -29.07
N PRO A 394 7.93 -20.85 -30.02
CA PRO A 394 8.07 -20.59 -31.45
C PRO A 394 7.45 -19.25 -31.86
N GLU A 395 8.13 -18.51 -32.74
CA GLU A 395 7.75 -17.14 -33.14
C GLU A 395 6.31 -17.05 -33.65
N GLU A 396 5.81 -18.10 -34.30
CA GLU A 396 4.47 -18.20 -34.86
C GLU A 396 3.38 -18.29 -33.77
N GLN A 397 3.73 -18.81 -32.59
CA GLN A 397 2.81 -18.95 -31.46
C GLN A 397 2.98 -17.83 -30.44
N LEU A 398 4.12 -17.14 -30.44
CA LEU A 398 4.48 -16.14 -29.45
C LEU A 398 3.39 -15.07 -29.24
N PRO A 399 2.79 -14.42 -30.25
CA PRO A 399 1.82 -13.37 -30.01
C PRO A 399 0.53 -13.89 -29.33
N LYS A 400 0.13 -15.12 -29.65
CA LYS A 400 -1.03 -15.80 -29.08
C LYS A 400 -0.78 -16.23 -27.62
N VAL A 401 0.41 -16.79 -27.34
CA VAL A 401 0.81 -17.25 -26.01
C VAL A 401 1.07 -16.07 -25.07
N LEU A 402 1.65 -14.98 -25.59
CA LEU A 402 1.80 -13.71 -24.88
C LEU A 402 0.45 -13.18 -24.38
N LEU A 403 -0.54 -13.10 -25.29
CA LEU A 403 -1.86 -12.59 -24.94
C LEU A 403 -2.55 -13.45 -23.88
N ALA A 404 -2.49 -14.77 -24.03
CA ALA A 404 -3.01 -15.71 -23.05
C ALA A 404 -2.31 -15.57 -21.68
N THR A 405 -0.99 -15.38 -21.67
CA THR A 405 -0.22 -15.18 -20.45
C THR A 405 -0.61 -13.89 -19.75
N ALA A 406 -0.81 -12.80 -20.50
CA ALA A 406 -1.29 -11.53 -19.96
C ALA A 406 -2.70 -11.65 -19.37
N ALA A 407 -3.60 -12.39 -20.02
CA ALA A 407 -4.94 -12.68 -19.50
C ALA A 407 -4.87 -13.51 -18.20
N GLY A 408 -4.09 -14.60 -18.18
CA GLY A 408 -3.89 -15.43 -17.01
C GLY A 408 -3.31 -14.66 -15.81
N LEU A 409 -2.37 -13.75 -16.07
CA LEU A 409 -1.86 -12.83 -15.05
C LEU A 409 -2.93 -11.84 -14.57
N LYS A 410 -3.73 -11.26 -15.48
CA LYS A 410 -4.83 -10.35 -15.10
C LYS A 410 -5.84 -11.03 -14.19
N ASP A 411 -6.16 -12.29 -14.44
CA ASP A 411 -7.03 -13.11 -13.60
C ASP A 411 -6.39 -13.37 -12.23
N HIS A 412 -5.11 -13.73 -12.22
CA HIS A 412 -4.34 -13.89 -10.98
C HIS A 412 -4.28 -12.61 -10.13
N PHE A 413 -4.25 -11.44 -10.79
CA PHE A 413 -4.22 -10.11 -10.18
C PHE A 413 -5.59 -9.40 -10.23
N SER A 414 -6.69 -10.17 -10.23
CA SER A 414 -8.06 -9.65 -10.24
C SER A 414 -8.41 -8.78 -9.03
N ASP A 415 -7.67 -8.92 -7.92
CA ASP A 415 -7.78 -8.10 -6.71
C ASP A 415 -6.99 -6.79 -6.77
N SER A 416 -6.21 -6.57 -7.83
CA SER A 416 -5.41 -5.37 -8.03
C SER A 416 -6.00 -4.45 -9.09
N ASN A 417 -5.60 -3.18 -9.06
CA ASN A 417 -5.98 -2.19 -10.07
C ASN A 417 -5.15 -2.28 -11.37
N ILE A 418 -4.35 -3.34 -11.53
CA ILE A 418 -3.52 -3.54 -12.73
C ILE A 418 -4.42 -4.01 -13.88
N SER A 419 -4.34 -3.28 -14.99
CA SER A 419 -5.11 -3.57 -16.21
C SER A 419 -4.44 -4.64 -17.08
N MET A 420 -5.20 -5.27 -17.97
CA MET A 420 -4.65 -6.32 -18.83
C MET A 420 -3.69 -5.72 -19.86
N ILE A 421 -4.03 -4.55 -20.41
CA ILE A 421 -3.15 -3.84 -21.35
C ILE A 421 -1.83 -3.42 -20.70
N GLU A 422 -1.83 -3.09 -19.41
CA GLU A 422 -0.62 -2.74 -18.68
C GLU A 422 0.33 -3.94 -18.57
N ILE A 423 -0.21 -5.11 -18.21
CA ILE A 423 0.56 -6.37 -18.18
C ILE A 423 1.09 -6.70 -19.57
N TYR A 424 0.21 -6.69 -20.57
CA TYR A 424 0.57 -6.99 -21.95
C TYR A 424 1.67 -6.05 -22.46
N THR A 425 1.49 -4.74 -22.31
CA THR A 425 2.46 -3.72 -22.73
C THR A 425 3.78 -3.91 -22.00
N GLY A 426 3.75 -4.15 -20.68
CA GLY A 426 4.95 -4.38 -19.88
C GLY A 426 5.80 -5.54 -20.40
N ILE A 427 5.17 -6.66 -20.78
CA ILE A 427 5.87 -7.81 -21.38
C ILE A 427 6.38 -7.49 -22.79
N VAL A 428 5.60 -6.80 -23.62
CA VAL A 428 5.99 -6.44 -25.00
C VAL A 428 7.17 -5.49 -25.04
N GLU A 429 7.15 -4.43 -24.23
CA GLU A 429 8.27 -3.48 -24.16
C GLU A 429 9.54 -4.18 -23.73
N ASP A 430 9.40 -5.15 -22.84
CA ASP A 430 10.51 -5.91 -22.31
C ASP A 430 11.10 -6.91 -23.31
N LEU A 431 10.25 -7.63 -24.04
CA LEU A 431 10.62 -8.44 -25.22
C LEU A 431 11.38 -7.60 -26.27
N ARG A 432 10.88 -6.40 -26.56
CA ARG A 432 11.53 -5.48 -27.51
C ARG A 432 12.89 -5.02 -27.02
N ASN A 433 12.98 -4.57 -25.77
CA ASN A 433 14.18 -3.91 -25.25
C ASN A 433 15.32 -4.90 -24.97
N HIS A 434 15.01 -6.11 -24.49
CA HIS A 434 16.02 -7.07 -24.03
C HIS A 434 16.19 -8.29 -24.96
N HIS A 435 15.18 -8.61 -25.76
CA HIS A 435 15.24 -9.75 -26.68
C HIS A 435 15.14 -9.36 -28.16
N GLN A 436 15.01 -8.08 -28.47
CA GLN A 436 14.90 -7.55 -29.84
C GLN A 436 13.70 -8.14 -30.62
N VAL A 437 12.66 -8.56 -29.90
CA VAL A 437 11.44 -9.10 -30.50
C VAL A 437 10.40 -8.00 -30.64
N ASP A 438 9.96 -7.76 -31.87
CA ASP A 438 8.87 -6.84 -32.17
C ASP A 438 7.61 -7.61 -32.54
N ILE A 439 6.66 -7.68 -31.59
CA ILE A 439 5.38 -8.37 -31.75
C ILE A 439 4.58 -7.82 -32.94
N ALA A 440 4.72 -6.53 -33.28
CA ALA A 440 4.04 -5.96 -34.43
C ALA A 440 4.49 -6.60 -35.75
N ASN A 441 5.77 -6.95 -35.88
CA ASN A 441 6.30 -7.61 -37.07
C ASN A 441 5.81 -9.06 -37.17
N LEU A 442 5.71 -9.76 -36.05
CA LEU A 442 5.25 -11.16 -36.01
C LEU A 442 3.74 -11.30 -36.32
N SER A 443 2.92 -10.32 -35.93
CA SER A 443 1.48 -10.34 -36.16
C SER A 443 1.05 -10.04 -37.61
N THR A 444 1.96 -9.60 -38.49
CA THR A 444 1.65 -9.23 -39.88
C THR A 444 1.20 -10.41 -40.76
N ASN A 445 1.38 -11.66 -40.31
CA ASN A 445 0.94 -12.86 -41.03
C ASN A 445 -0.59 -13.10 -40.98
N ASN A 446 -1.38 -12.15 -40.45
CA ASN A 446 -2.84 -11.98 -40.62
C ASN A 446 -3.73 -13.21 -40.37
N THR A 447 -3.22 -14.27 -39.75
CA THR A 447 -4.06 -15.43 -39.40
C THR A 447 -4.86 -15.07 -38.15
N PRO A 448 -6.21 -15.04 -38.20
CA PRO A 448 -7.03 -14.76 -37.03
C PRO A 448 -6.68 -15.71 -35.87
N ILE A 449 -6.53 -15.18 -34.66
CA ILE A 449 -6.29 -16.00 -33.47
C ILE A 449 -7.64 -16.52 -33.00
N THR A 450 -8.03 -17.70 -33.47
CA THR A 450 -9.35 -18.29 -33.18
C THR A 450 -9.38 -19.11 -31.88
N ASP A 451 -8.21 -19.53 -31.37
CA ASP A 451 -8.13 -20.46 -30.23
C ASP A 451 -7.11 -20.01 -29.17
N ILE A 452 -7.35 -18.94 -28.41
CA ILE A 452 -6.41 -18.54 -27.34
C ILE A 452 -6.20 -19.72 -26.38
N PRO A 453 -4.94 -20.09 -26.08
CA PRO A 453 -4.68 -21.17 -25.15
C PRO A 453 -5.17 -20.75 -23.77
N ASN A 454 -5.84 -21.66 -23.06
CA ASN A 454 -6.28 -21.40 -21.71
C ASN A 454 -5.08 -21.47 -20.75
N ILE A 455 -4.37 -20.34 -20.59
CA ILE A 455 -3.33 -20.16 -19.59
C ILE A 455 -3.99 -19.67 -18.31
N THR A 456 -4.29 -20.60 -17.42
CA THR A 456 -4.82 -20.29 -16.09
C THR A 456 -3.66 -20.19 -15.09
N ILE A 457 -3.39 -19.00 -14.56
CA ILE A 457 -2.51 -18.83 -13.40
C ILE A 457 -3.41 -18.83 -12.17
N HIS A 458 -3.50 -19.97 -11.50
CA HIS A 458 -4.41 -20.14 -10.37
C HIS A 458 -4.14 -19.09 -9.29
N GLN A 459 -5.20 -18.55 -8.69
CA GLN A 459 -5.06 -17.87 -7.41
C GLN A 459 -4.98 -18.94 -6.33
N VAL A 460 -4.08 -18.77 -5.36
CA VAL A 460 -4.21 -19.54 -4.12
C VAL A 460 -5.52 -19.10 -3.49
N GLN A 461 -6.55 -19.95 -3.57
CA GLN A 461 -7.76 -19.76 -2.78
C GLN A 461 -7.28 -19.66 -1.34
N ARG A 462 -7.40 -18.48 -0.74
CA ARG A 462 -7.32 -18.37 0.71
C ARG A 462 -8.35 -19.36 1.21
N GLN A 463 -7.90 -20.51 1.72
CA GLN A 463 -8.76 -21.36 2.54
C GLN A 463 -9.29 -20.40 3.56
N GLY A 464 -10.58 -20.07 3.44
CA GLY A 464 -11.14 -18.94 4.14
C GLY A 464 -10.81 -19.12 5.60
N THR A 465 -9.83 -18.35 6.10
CA THR A 465 -10.02 -17.70 7.36
C THR A 465 -11.29 -16.92 7.07
N ALA A 466 -12.43 -17.52 7.41
CA ALA A 466 -13.67 -16.80 7.57
C ALA A 466 -13.21 -15.48 8.15
N HIS A 467 -13.50 -14.37 7.47
CA HIS A 467 -13.48 -13.12 8.18
C HIS A 467 -14.29 -13.46 9.42
N ALA A 468 -13.61 -13.64 10.55
CA ALA A 468 -14.17 -13.33 11.82
C ALA A 468 -14.49 -11.87 11.57
N GLN A 469 -15.71 -11.64 11.07
CA GLN A 469 -16.51 -10.52 11.45
C GLN A 469 -16.28 -10.53 12.95
N ALA A 470 -15.31 -9.72 13.39
CA ALA A 470 -15.14 -9.41 14.78
C ALA A 470 -16.57 -9.09 15.18
N PRO A 471 -17.19 -9.90 16.09
CA PRO A 471 -18.60 -9.75 16.38
C PRO A 471 -18.79 -8.26 16.58
N ALA A 472 -19.59 -7.66 15.70
CA ALA A 472 -19.87 -6.25 15.76
C ALA A 472 -20.24 -6.02 17.22
N LEU A 473 -19.34 -5.34 17.92
CA LEU A 473 -19.46 -5.13 19.35
C LEU A 473 -20.64 -4.18 19.44
N ALA A 474 -21.83 -4.78 19.52
CA ALA A 474 -23.06 -4.12 19.84
C ALA A 474 -22.83 -3.62 21.26
N MET A 475 -22.26 -2.43 21.37
CA MET A 475 -22.39 -1.60 22.55
C MET A 475 -23.85 -1.15 22.60
N ALA A 476 -24.70 -2.09 22.99
CA ALA A 476 -25.94 -1.81 23.69
C ALA A 476 -25.57 -1.75 25.18
N HIS A 477 -25.35 -0.54 25.69
CA HIS A 477 -25.83 0.01 26.96
C HIS A 477 -25.11 1.30 27.31
#